data_AF-A0A1A0IIQ5-F1
#
_entry.id   AF-A0A1A0IIQ5-F1
#
_cell.length_a   1.000
_cell.length_b   1.000
_cell.length_c   1.000
_cell.angle_alpha   90.00
_cell.angle_beta   90.00
_cell.angle_gamma   90.00
#
_symmetry.space_group_name_H-M   'P 1'
#
loop_
_entity.id
_entity.type
_entity.pdbx_description
1 polymer ?
#
loop_
_entity_poly.entity_id
_entity_poly.type
_entity_poly.pdbx_seq_one_letter_code
_entity_poly.pdbx_strand_id
1 'polypeptide(L)'
;MVEISETVSRVYDAVASVRTQPPVTRDVVVTLPDARRVHGSIADIVENSPFGTTIVTATYSRVRAKQRLTAWLGLLLLAASAADASPPSALVVGRGGAGAVAQSMLTAPDDARAVLNDLVRLRDLGLRSPLPLPLEPAEEYATKVRAGVRSEAAVETARRSFDGMFGAGTDTYLRFVFGADVTSSVAFDEILRMSTSDDPRWAGLTLPGEAEAPLFTRLARALWNPLLDHETMS
;
A
#
# COMPACT_ATOMS: atom_id res chain seq x y z
N MET A 1 16.55 13.01 -25.12
CA MET A 1 15.72 14.12 -24.60
C MET A 1 14.25 14.02 -25.04
N VAL A 2 13.96 13.56 -26.27
CA VAL A 2 12.59 13.33 -26.81
C VAL A 2 11.78 12.30 -26.00
N GLU A 3 12.44 11.24 -25.53
CA GLU A 3 11.81 10.10 -24.85
C GLU A 3 11.19 10.43 -23.47
N ILE A 4 11.77 11.38 -22.74
CA ILE A 4 11.25 11.82 -21.42
C ILE A 4 10.02 12.71 -21.63
N SER A 5 10.07 13.64 -22.58
CA SER A 5 8.94 14.53 -22.88
C SER A 5 7.71 13.74 -23.31
N GLU A 6 7.88 12.72 -24.15
CA GLU A 6 6.76 11.86 -24.57
C GLU A 6 6.18 11.05 -23.40
N THR A 7 7.02 10.51 -22.52
CA THR A 7 6.57 9.76 -21.35
C THR A 7 5.79 10.68 -20.38
N VAL A 8 6.29 11.90 -20.18
CA VAL A 8 5.62 12.94 -19.38
C VAL A 8 4.26 13.29 -19.97
N SER A 9 4.21 13.55 -21.28
CA SER A 9 2.94 13.83 -21.99
C SER A 9 1.94 12.69 -21.82
N ARG A 10 2.36 11.43 -21.99
CA ARG A 10 1.44 10.28 -21.83
C ARG A 10 0.88 10.17 -20.41
N VAL A 11 1.71 10.34 -19.38
CA VAL A 11 1.24 10.33 -17.99
C VAL A 11 0.29 11.49 -17.71
N TYR A 12 0.60 12.67 -18.26
CA TYR A 12 -0.26 13.85 -18.15
C TYR A 12 -1.61 13.64 -18.86
N ASP A 13 -1.61 13.16 -20.10
CA ASP A 13 -2.80 12.92 -20.90
C ASP A 13 -3.72 11.89 -20.22
N ALA A 14 -3.13 10.87 -19.59
CA ALA A 14 -3.87 9.86 -18.84
C ALA A 14 -4.61 10.40 -17.61
N VAL A 15 -4.16 11.51 -17.00
CA VAL A 15 -4.87 12.18 -15.91
C VAL A 15 -5.71 13.37 -16.36
N ALA A 16 -5.48 13.90 -17.56
CA ALA A 16 -6.15 15.08 -18.07
C ALA A 16 -7.68 14.89 -18.18
N SER A 17 -8.14 13.70 -18.58
CA SER A 17 -9.57 13.37 -18.65
C SER A 17 -10.26 13.29 -17.28
N VAL A 18 -9.49 13.10 -16.21
CA VAL A 18 -9.98 13.00 -14.83
C VAL A 18 -9.87 14.33 -14.10
N ARG A 19 -8.87 15.16 -14.44
CA ARG A 19 -8.67 16.52 -13.92
C ARG A 19 -9.60 17.52 -14.61
N THR A 20 -10.90 17.32 -14.45
CA THR A 20 -11.97 18.16 -15.02
C THR A 20 -11.98 19.58 -14.47
N GLN A 21 -11.39 19.80 -13.30
CA GLN A 21 -11.26 21.08 -12.64
C GLN A 21 -9.97 21.17 -11.81
N PRO A 22 -9.56 22.37 -11.35
CA PRO A 22 -8.39 22.52 -10.50
C PRO A 22 -8.51 21.67 -9.23
N PRO A 23 -7.46 20.90 -8.86
CA PRO A 23 -7.48 20.10 -7.65
C PRO A 23 -7.49 20.97 -6.40
N VAL A 24 -8.14 20.46 -5.35
CA VAL A 24 -8.20 21.09 -4.03
C VAL A 24 -7.46 20.25 -3.00
N THR A 25 -7.16 20.88 -1.86
CA THR A 25 -6.68 20.19 -0.67
C THR A 25 -7.78 20.23 0.39
N ARG A 26 -8.03 19.10 1.06
CA ARG A 26 -8.98 19.02 2.17
C ARG A 26 -8.28 18.57 3.44
N ASP A 27 -8.49 19.32 4.52
CA ASP A 27 -8.12 18.88 5.86
C ASP A 27 -9.19 17.94 6.40
N VAL A 28 -8.76 16.78 6.89
CA VAL A 28 -9.64 15.74 7.39
C VAL A 28 -9.29 15.39 8.82
N VAL A 29 -10.33 15.05 9.59
CA VAL A 29 -10.22 14.51 10.93
C VAL A 29 -11.16 13.32 11.01
N VAL A 30 -10.62 12.16 11.37
CA VAL A 30 -11.38 10.93 11.56
C VAL A 30 -11.19 10.47 13.00
N THR A 31 -12.29 10.21 13.70
CA THR A 31 -12.26 9.57 15.01
C THR A 31 -12.41 8.07 14.81
N LEU A 32 -11.47 7.29 15.32
CA LEU A 32 -11.45 5.82 15.25
C LEU A 32 -12.35 5.20 16.34
N PRO A 33 -12.70 3.91 16.23
CA PRO A 33 -13.50 3.21 17.24
C PRO A 33 -12.91 3.24 18.66
N ASP A 34 -11.59 3.36 18.79
CA ASP A 34 -10.90 3.49 20.08
C ASP A 34 -10.77 4.95 20.58
N ALA A 35 -11.55 5.86 19.99
CA ALA A 35 -11.59 7.30 20.26
C ALA A 35 -10.33 8.09 19.88
N ARG A 36 -9.28 7.45 19.33
CA ARG A 36 -8.13 8.18 18.77
C ARG A 36 -8.54 8.97 17.53
N ARG A 37 -7.86 10.08 17.29
CA ARG A 37 -8.08 10.92 16.11
C ARG A 37 -6.92 10.78 15.14
N VAL A 38 -7.24 10.51 13.89
CA VAL A 38 -6.30 10.63 12.77
C VAL A 38 -6.66 11.91 12.02
N HIS A 39 -5.68 12.75 11.75
CA HIS A 39 -5.87 13.99 11.01
C HIS A 39 -4.77 14.18 9.98
N GLY A 40 -5.05 14.95 8.93
CA GLY A 40 -4.10 15.26 7.89
C GLY A 40 -4.74 16.07 6.76
N SER A 41 -3.90 16.48 5.81
CA SER A 41 -4.33 17.19 4.61
C SER A 41 -4.19 16.26 3.41
N ILE A 42 -5.24 16.14 2.62
CA ILE A 42 -5.27 15.34 1.41
C ILE A 42 -5.31 16.31 0.23
N ALA A 43 -4.23 16.34 -0.55
CA ALA A 43 -4.08 17.15 -1.74
C ALA A 43 -4.57 16.40 -2.99
N ASP A 44 -4.51 17.08 -4.13
CA ASP A 44 -4.81 16.52 -5.45
C ASP A 44 -6.24 15.94 -5.59
N ILE A 45 -7.19 16.47 -4.83
CA ILE A 45 -8.60 16.07 -4.91
C ILE A 45 -9.26 16.82 -6.06
N VAL A 46 -9.74 16.10 -7.05
CA VAL A 46 -10.61 16.63 -8.11
C VAL A 46 -12.03 16.26 -7.76
N GLU A 47 -12.86 17.24 -7.45
CA GLU A 47 -14.30 17.02 -7.28
C GLU A 47 -14.96 16.89 -8.67
N ASN A 48 -16.12 16.23 -8.78
CA ASN A 48 -16.83 16.09 -10.07
C ASN A 48 -15.96 15.55 -11.23
N SER A 49 -15.05 14.62 -10.93
CA SER A 49 -14.38 13.83 -11.95
C SER A 49 -15.37 12.82 -12.57
N PRO A 50 -15.04 12.15 -13.69
CA PRO A 50 -15.82 11.03 -14.20
C PRO A 50 -16.04 9.89 -13.18
N PHE A 51 -15.24 9.85 -12.11
CA PHE A 51 -15.30 8.89 -11.01
C PHE A 51 -15.73 9.53 -9.68
N GLY A 52 -16.40 10.70 -9.73
CA GLY A 52 -16.87 11.42 -8.54
C GLY A 52 -15.78 12.29 -7.90
N THR A 53 -15.71 12.30 -6.56
CA THR A 53 -14.58 12.93 -5.85
C THR A 53 -13.38 12.00 -5.90
N THR A 54 -12.32 12.41 -6.58
CA THR A 54 -11.17 11.53 -6.86
C THR A 54 -9.87 12.17 -6.43
N ILE A 55 -9.04 11.44 -5.69
CA ILE A 55 -7.64 11.79 -5.46
C ILE A 55 -6.83 11.39 -6.70
N VAL A 56 -6.19 12.33 -7.39
CA VAL A 56 -5.48 12.06 -8.66
C VAL A 56 -3.97 12.24 -8.50
N THR A 57 -3.27 11.14 -8.26
CA THR A 57 -1.80 11.11 -8.13
C THR A 57 -1.16 10.78 -9.48
N ALA A 58 -0.34 11.68 -10.01
CA ALA A 58 0.46 11.44 -11.21
C ALA A 58 1.95 11.42 -10.86
N THR A 59 2.67 10.38 -11.27
CA THR A 59 4.12 10.26 -11.08
C THR A 59 4.83 9.86 -12.36
N TYR A 60 6.04 10.38 -12.58
CA TYR A 60 6.89 9.97 -13.71
C TYR A 60 7.61 8.62 -13.47
N SER A 61 7.48 8.09 -12.25
CA SER A 61 8.02 6.78 -11.86
C SER A 61 7.04 5.66 -12.17
N ARG A 62 7.51 4.41 -12.09
CA ARG A 62 6.60 3.26 -12.09
C ARG A 62 5.66 3.37 -10.88
N VAL A 63 4.40 3.00 -11.05
CA VAL A 63 3.48 2.82 -9.93
C VAL A 63 3.99 1.61 -9.13
N ARG A 64 4.43 1.83 -7.89
CA ARG A 64 4.92 0.80 -6.98
C ARG A 64 4.05 0.75 -5.72
N ALA A 65 4.34 -0.24 -4.89
CA ALA A 65 3.75 -0.45 -3.58
C ALA A 65 3.50 0.85 -2.79
N LYS A 66 4.53 1.68 -2.65
CA LYS A 66 4.48 2.92 -1.86
C LYS A 66 3.43 3.91 -2.35
N GLN A 67 3.37 4.16 -3.66
CA GLN A 67 2.41 5.11 -4.23
C GLN A 67 0.98 4.61 -4.06
N ARG A 68 0.75 3.31 -4.30
CA ARG A 68 -0.55 2.66 -4.12
C ARG A 68 -1.04 2.75 -2.67
N LEU A 69 -0.19 2.40 -1.71
CA LEU A 69 -0.54 2.49 -0.29
C LEU A 69 -0.76 3.91 0.20
N THR A 70 0.00 4.88 -0.33
CA THR A 70 -0.20 6.29 0.02
C THR A 70 -1.56 6.79 -0.48
N ALA A 71 -1.92 6.47 -1.71
CA ALA A 71 -3.23 6.79 -2.27
C ALA A 71 -4.36 6.07 -1.51
N TRP A 72 -4.16 4.81 -1.13
CA TRP A 72 -5.10 4.05 -0.30
C TRP A 72 -5.35 4.69 1.07
N LEU A 73 -4.28 5.12 1.77
CA LEU A 73 -4.43 5.83 3.04
C LEU A 73 -5.18 7.15 2.90
N GLY A 74 -4.90 7.93 1.85
CA GLY A 74 -5.64 9.15 1.53
C GLY A 74 -7.12 8.86 1.24
N LEU A 75 -7.40 7.82 0.46
CA LEU A 75 -8.75 7.39 0.14
C LEU A 75 -9.54 6.99 1.39
N LEU A 76 -8.95 6.17 2.26
CA LEU A 76 -9.56 5.75 3.52
C LEU A 76 -9.87 6.95 4.43
N LEU A 77 -8.93 7.88 4.55
CA LEU A 77 -9.12 9.10 5.35
C LEU A 77 -10.25 9.97 4.79
N LEU A 78 -10.28 10.18 3.46
CA LEU A 78 -11.30 10.97 2.81
C LEU A 78 -12.68 10.34 2.99
N ALA A 79 -12.81 9.03 2.70
CA ALA A 79 -14.05 8.28 2.84
C ALA A 79 -14.54 8.26 4.30
N ALA A 80 -13.66 8.01 5.26
CA ALA A 80 -14.03 7.95 6.68
C ALA A 80 -14.38 9.32 7.29
N SER A 81 -13.98 10.43 6.64
CA SER A 81 -14.30 11.80 7.06
C SER A 81 -15.64 12.32 6.55
N ALA A 82 -16.20 11.71 5.49
CA ALA A 82 -17.39 12.20 4.79
C ALA A 82 -18.41 11.07 4.56
N ALA A 83 -18.88 10.46 5.66
CA ALA A 83 -19.73 9.26 5.62
C ALA A 83 -21.08 9.44 4.88
N ASP A 84 -21.58 10.68 4.78
CA ASP A 84 -22.87 10.98 4.12
C ASP A 84 -22.73 11.39 2.64
N ALA A 85 -21.51 11.41 2.09
CA ALA A 85 -21.23 11.76 0.71
C ALA A 85 -21.08 10.52 -0.18
N SER A 86 -21.18 10.70 -1.50
CA SER A 86 -20.84 9.65 -2.46
C SER A 86 -19.41 9.15 -2.20
N PRO A 87 -19.16 7.82 -2.25
CA PRO A 87 -17.84 7.26 -1.98
C PRO A 87 -16.76 7.86 -2.89
N PRO A 88 -15.65 8.37 -2.32
CA PRO A 88 -14.56 8.88 -3.13
C PRO A 88 -13.80 7.72 -3.81
N SER A 89 -12.95 8.08 -4.77
CA SER A 89 -12.01 7.19 -5.44
C SER A 89 -10.58 7.75 -5.39
N ALA A 90 -9.58 6.93 -5.70
CA ALA A 90 -8.22 7.39 -5.91
C ALA A 90 -7.62 6.77 -7.16
N LEU A 91 -7.05 7.60 -8.02
CA LEU A 91 -6.37 7.20 -9.24
C LEU A 91 -4.89 7.50 -9.12
N VAL A 92 -4.06 6.46 -9.21
CA VAL A 92 -2.60 6.58 -9.30
C VAL A 92 -2.18 6.27 -10.72
N VAL A 93 -1.55 7.23 -11.37
CA VAL A 93 -1.03 7.10 -12.73
C VAL A 93 0.47 7.25 -12.71
N GLY A 94 1.17 6.35 -13.40
CA GLY A 94 2.59 6.49 -13.61
C GLY A 94 3.10 5.73 -14.82
N ARG A 95 4.42 5.57 -14.89
CA ARG A 95 5.08 4.93 -16.03
C ARG A 95 4.83 3.43 -16.04
N GLY A 96 4.35 2.91 -17.17
CA GLY A 96 4.19 1.48 -17.44
C GLY A 96 5.41 0.85 -18.14
N GLY A 97 5.25 -0.40 -18.57
CA GLY A 97 6.21 -1.10 -19.43
C GLY A 97 6.17 -0.60 -20.87
N ALA A 98 7.28 -0.73 -21.60
CA ALA A 98 7.38 -0.42 -23.05
C ALA A 98 6.82 0.97 -23.45
N GLY A 99 6.98 1.99 -22.60
CA GLY A 99 6.52 3.35 -22.87
C GLY A 99 5.02 3.58 -22.68
N ALA A 100 4.27 2.58 -22.20
CA ALA A 100 2.88 2.72 -21.80
C ALA A 100 2.75 3.45 -20.45
N VAL A 101 1.51 3.75 -20.07
CA VAL A 101 1.12 4.26 -18.76
C VAL A 101 0.56 3.10 -17.95
N ALA A 102 0.83 3.09 -16.64
CA ALA A 102 0.18 2.19 -15.69
C ALA A 102 -0.78 3.00 -14.82
N GLN A 103 -1.98 2.48 -14.62
CA GLN A 103 -3.01 3.08 -13.79
C GLN A 103 -3.43 2.10 -12.69
N SER A 104 -3.67 2.65 -11.51
CA SER A 104 -4.21 1.96 -10.35
C SER A 104 -5.40 2.75 -9.86
N MET A 105 -6.60 2.26 -10.16
CA MET A 105 -7.86 2.82 -9.68
C MET A 105 -8.26 2.13 -8.38
N LEU A 106 -8.49 2.92 -7.33
CA LEU A 106 -8.90 2.48 -6.00
C LEU A 106 -10.31 3.02 -5.69
N THR A 107 -11.14 2.17 -5.14
CA THR A 107 -12.49 2.52 -4.66
C THR A 107 -12.57 2.45 -3.15
N ALA A 108 -13.32 3.33 -2.51
CA ALA A 108 -13.45 3.28 -1.05
C ALA A 108 -14.19 2.00 -0.64
N PRO A 109 -13.76 1.31 0.43
CA PRO A 109 -14.54 0.23 1.03
C PRO A 109 -15.73 0.79 1.81
N ASP A 110 -16.76 -0.03 1.99
CA ASP A 110 -17.99 0.37 2.71
C ASP A 110 -17.69 0.86 4.14
N ASP A 111 -16.77 0.19 4.85
CA ASP A 111 -16.29 0.60 6.17
C ASP A 111 -14.81 1.04 6.14
N ALA A 112 -14.55 2.17 5.47
CA ALA A 112 -13.22 2.77 5.42
C ALA A 112 -12.63 3.08 6.81
N ARG A 113 -13.48 3.34 7.81
CA ARG A 113 -13.04 3.65 9.18
C ARG A 113 -12.49 2.42 9.89
N ALA A 114 -13.13 1.26 9.74
CA ALA A 114 -12.62 0.00 10.28
C ALA A 114 -11.26 -0.37 9.65
N VAL A 115 -11.13 -0.27 8.33
CA VAL A 115 -9.86 -0.55 7.63
C VAL A 115 -8.76 0.42 8.10
N LEU A 116 -9.06 1.72 8.23
CA LEU A 116 -8.12 2.70 8.76
C LEU A 116 -7.69 2.37 10.20
N ASN A 117 -8.62 1.95 11.06
CA ASN A 117 -8.33 1.54 12.42
C ASN A 117 -7.35 0.35 12.47
N ASP A 118 -7.53 -0.65 11.61
CA ASP A 118 -6.64 -1.81 11.56
C ASP A 118 -5.23 -1.43 11.10
N LEU A 119 -5.10 -0.50 10.14
CA LEU A 119 -3.80 0.05 9.73
C LEU A 119 -3.11 0.85 10.85
N VAL A 120 -3.88 1.59 11.65
CA VAL A 120 -3.34 2.31 12.83
C VAL A 120 -2.88 1.31 13.89
N ARG A 121 -3.62 0.23 14.14
CA ARG A 121 -3.17 -0.86 15.03
C ARG A 121 -1.90 -1.53 14.53
N LEU A 122 -1.77 -1.75 13.21
CA LEU A 122 -0.55 -2.26 12.60
C LEU A 122 0.63 -1.30 12.81
N ARG A 123 0.43 0.01 12.65
CA ARG A 123 1.42 1.04 12.97
C ARG A 123 1.84 0.98 14.44
N ASP A 124 0.89 0.85 15.37
CA ASP A 124 1.19 0.78 16.82
C ASP A 124 2.06 -0.44 17.17
N LEU A 125 1.91 -1.55 16.44
CA LEU A 125 2.81 -2.70 16.56
C LEU A 125 4.20 -2.37 16.03
N GLY A 126 4.28 -1.75 14.85
CA GLY A 126 5.55 -1.32 14.25
C GLY A 126 6.34 -0.31 15.07
N LEU A 127 5.66 0.48 15.92
CA LEU A 127 6.31 1.37 16.88
C LEU A 127 6.85 0.68 18.13
N ARG A 128 6.37 -0.53 18.45
CA ARG A 128 6.82 -1.31 19.61
C ARG A 128 7.89 -2.35 19.24
N SER A 129 7.90 -2.80 18.01
CA SER A 129 8.92 -3.68 17.45
C SER A 129 8.96 -3.57 15.94
N PRO A 130 10.12 -3.82 15.33
CA PRO A 130 10.21 -4.10 13.91
C PRO A 130 9.15 -5.08 13.41
N LEU A 131 8.44 -4.71 12.34
CA LEU A 131 7.57 -5.64 11.63
C LEU A 131 8.39 -6.34 10.54
N PRO A 132 8.31 -7.68 10.42
CA PRO A 132 8.92 -8.40 9.30
C PRO A 132 8.06 -8.21 8.05
N LEU A 133 8.00 -6.97 7.56
CA LEU A 133 7.07 -6.56 6.50
C LEU A 133 7.74 -5.63 5.47
N PRO A 134 8.78 -6.09 4.75
CA PRO A 134 9.32 -5.36 3.62
C PRO A 134 8.23 -5.15 2.57
N LEU A 135 8.09 -3.91 2.10
CA LEU A 135 6.89 -3.44 1.41
C LEU A 135 6.62 -4.15 0.08
N GLU A 136 7.60 -4.16 -0.83
CA GLU A 136 7.49 -4.76 -2.16
C GLU A 136 7.39 -6.31 -2.11
N PRO A 137 8.17 -7.03 -1.29
CA PRO A 137 7.96 -8.47 -1.10
C PRO A 137 6.56 -8.80 -0.56
N ALA A 138 6.03 -7.99 0.37
CA ALA A 138 4.69 -8.18 0.92
C ALA A 138 3.59 -7.97 -0.14
N GLU A 139 3.72 -6.95 -0.98
CA GLU A 139 2.83 -6.68 -2.11
C GLU A 139 2.81 -7.87 -3.08
N GLU A 140 3.99 -8.35 -3.49
CA GLU A 140 4.14 -9.50 -4.39
C GLU A 140 3.51 -10.76 -3.79
N TYR A 141 3.80 -11.06 -2.53
CA TYR A 141 3.21 -12.19 -1.82
C TYR A 141 1.68 -12.13 -1.83
N ALA A 142 1.10 -11.03 -1.36
CA ALA A 142 -0.34 -10.88 -1.23
C ALA A 142 -1.04 -10.93 -2.60
N THR A 143 -0.45 -10.31 -3.62
CA THR A 143 -0.95 -10.34 -4.99
C THR A 143 -0.99 -11.76 -5.55
N LYS A 144 0.08 -12.56 -5.34
CA LYS A 144 0.13 -13.94 -5.81
C LYS A 144 -0.88 -14.83 -5.10
N VAL A 145 -0.99 -14.72 -3.77
CA VAL A 145 -1.99 -15.48 -3.00
C VAL A 145 -3.40 -15.13 -3.45
N ARG A 146 -3.70 -13.84 -3.67
CA ARG A 146 -5.00 -13.39 -4.20
C ARG A 146 -5.30 -13.96 -5.59
N ALA A 147 -4.27 -14.11 -6.43
CA ALA A 147 -4.38 -14.77 -7.74
C ALA A 147 -4.50 -16.31 -7.66
N GLY A 148 -4.62 -16.90 -6.46
CA GLY A 148 -4.78 -18.33 -6.26
C GLY A 148 -3.47 -19.13 -6.23
N VAL A 149 -2.32 -18.46 -6.23
CA VAL A 149 -1.02 -19.13 -6.11
C VAL A 149 -0.87 -19.71 -4.70
N ARG A 150 -0.35 -20.93 -4.62
CA ARG A 150 -0.03 -21.59 -3.35
C ARG A 150 0.92 -20.73 -2.51
N SER A 151 0.68 -20.69 -1.20
CA SER A 151 1.40 -19.85 -0.25
C SER A 151 2.92 -19.99 -0.37
N GLU A 152 3.40 -21.23 -0.49
CA GLU A 152 4.83 -21.57 -0.58
C GLU A 152 5.47 -20.97 -1.86
N ALA A 153 4.77 -21.06 -3.00
CA ALA A 153 5.23 -20.48 -4.26
C ALA A 153 5.12 -18.94 -4.27
N ALA A 154 4.13 -18.38 -3.55
CA ALA A 154 4.02 -16.93 -3.36
C ALA A 154 5.18 -16.40 -2.49
N VAL A 155 5.58 -17.12 -1.44
CA VAL A 155 6.77 -16.80 -0.63
C VAL A 155 8.03 -16.76 -1.49
N GLU A 156 8.21 -17.72 -2.40
CA GLU A 156 9.38 -17.72 -3.29
C GLU A 156 9.36 -16.54 -4.29
N THR A 157 8.18 -16.07 -4.67
CA THR A 157 8.08 -14.84 -5.48
C THR A 157 8.47 -13.60 -4.68
N ALA A 158 8.02 -13.51 -3.43
CA ALA A 158 8.42 -12.45 -2.51
C ALA A 158 9.93 -12.46 -2.23
N ARG A 159 10.52 -13.65 -2.06
CA ARG A 159 11.98 -13.83 -1.90
C ARG A 159 12.75 -13.25 -3.08
N ARG A 160 12.37 -13.61 -4.31
CA ARG A 160 13.00 -13.04 -5.53
C ARG A 160 12.88 -11.52 -5.62
N SER A 161 11.77 -10.96 -5.14
CA SER A 161 11.59 -9.50 -5.03
C SER A 161 12.52 -8.89 -3.99
N PHE A 162 12.68 -9.55 -2.84
CA PHE A 162 13.56 -9.13 -1.75
C PHE A 162 15.04 -9.17 -2.14
N ASP A 163 15.48 -10.23 -2.80
CA ASP A 163 16.87 -10.49 -3.21
C ASP A 163 17.29 -9.76 -4.50
N GLY A 164 16.35 -9.08 -5.17
CA GLY A 164 16.63 -8.32 -6.38
C GLY A 164 17.67 -7.22 -6.16
N MET A 165 18.30 -6.77 -7.26
CA MET A 165 19.34 -5.71 -7.23
C MET A 165 18.90 -4.42 -6.53
N PHE A 166 17.61 -4.10 -6.59
CA PHE A 166 16.96 -2.97 -5.91
C PHE A 166 15.91 -3.43 -4.90
N GLY A 167 16.02 -4.68 -4.46
CA GLY A 167 15.09 -5.31 -3.53
C GLY A 167 15.31 -4.85 -2.10
N ALA A 168 14.35 -5.17 -1.25
CA ALA A 168 14.35 -4.78 0.16
C ALA A 168 15.56 -5.30 0.94
N GLY A 169 16.24 -6.38 0.51
CA GLY A 169 17.50 -6.82 1.12
C GLY A 169 18.66 -5.83 1.01
N THR A 170 18.51 -4.80 0.16
CA THR A 170 19.47 -3.69 0.03
C THR A 170 19.19 -2.52 0.97
N ASP A 171 18.04 -2.50 1.64
CA ASP A 171 17.63 -1.42 2.53
C ASP A 171 18.45 -1.42 3.83
N THR A 172 19.09 -0.28 4.12
CA THR A 172 19.94 -0.08 5.29
C THR A 172 19.21 -0.28 6.63
N TYR A 173 17.94 0.11 6.71
CA TYR A 173 17.13 -0.06 7.93
C TYR A 173 16.78 -1.53 8.15
N LEU A 174 16.43 -2.26 7.08
CA LEU A 174 16.18 -3.70 7.21
C LEU A 174 17.45 -4.47 7.57
N ARG A 175 18.60 -4.11 7.00
CA ARG A 175 19.90 -4.69 7.38
C ARG A 175 20.25 -4.42 8.83
N PHE A 176 20.06 -3.20 9.31
CA PHE A 176 20.31 -2.87 10.71
C PHE A 176 19.41 -3.68 11.66
N VAL A 177 18.11 -3.71 11.35
CA VAL A 177 17.10 -4.25 12.25
C VAL A 177 17.06 -5.78 12.28
N PHE A 178 17.24 -6.42 11.13
CA PHE A 178 17.18 -7.89 11.00
C PHE A 178 18.55 -8.54 10.78
N GLY A 179 19.57 -7.79 10.37
CA GLY A 179 20.95 -8.26 10.20
C GLY A 179 21.93 -7.76 11.26
N ALA A 180 21.44 -7.09 12.32
CA ALA A 180 22.19 -6.47 13.42
C ALA A 180 23.17 -5.33 13.04
N ASP A 181 23.47 -5.13 11.76
CA ASP A 181 24.36 -4.09 11.27
C ASP A 181 23.97 -3.62 9.85
N VAL A 182 24.20 -2.34 9.56
CA VAL A 182 23.85 -1.68 8.28
C VAL A 182 24.62 -2.22 7.06
N THR A 183 25.81 -2.79 7.28
CA THR A 183 26.67 -3.33 6.21
C THR A 183 26.46 -4.82 5.98
N SER A 184 25.78 -5.51 6.92
CA SER A 184 25.51 -6.94 6.82
C SER A 184 24.42 -7.23 5.79
N SER A 185 24.52 -8.37 5.12
CA SER A 185 23.42 -8.89 4.31
C SER A 185 22.36 -9.51 5.20
N VAL A 186 21.08 -9.20 4.93
CA VAL A 186 19.94 -9.90 5.54
C VAL A 186 19.37 -10.88 4.52
N ALA A 187 19.20 -12.14 4.92
CA ALA A 187 18.52 -13.14 4.08
C ALA A 187 17.00 -13.04 4.29
N PHE A 188 16.21 -13.32 3.26
CA PHE A 188 14.75 -13.31 3.39
C PHE A 188 14.24 -14.32 4.42
N ASP A 189 14.97 -15.41 4.68
CA ASP A 189 14.63 -16.36 5.75
C ASP A 189 14.55 -15.70 7.12
N GLU A 190 15.34 -14.66 7.39
CA GLU A 190 15.28 -13.92 8.65
C GLU A 190 13.93 -13.20 8.82
N ILE A 191 13.37 -12.69 7.73
CA ILE A 191 12.02 -12.09 7.71
C ILE A 191 10.95 -13.16 7.98
N LEU A 192 11.19 -14.40 7.56
CA LEU A 192 10.24 -15.51 7.74
C LEU A 192 10.35 -16.19 9.12
N ARG A 193 11.38 -15.91 9.94
CA ARG A 193 11.57 -16.58 11.23
C ARG A 193 10.48 -16.26 12.25
N MET A 194 9.94 -15.04 12.22
CA MET A 194 8.95 -14.61 13.20
C MET A 194 7.60 -15.27 12.95
N SER A 195 6.96 -15.75 14.02
CA SER A 195 5.59 -16.27 14.05
C SER A 195 4.72 -15.45 15.00
N THR A 196 3.40 -15.53 14.85
CA THR A 196 2.47 -14.92 15.82
C THR A 196 2.53 -15.56 17.21
N SER A 197 2.95 -16.81 17.30
CA SER A 197 3.10 -17.51 18.58
C SER A 197 4.28 -16.98 19.40
N ASP A 198 5.23 -16.30 18.75
CA ASP A 198 6.42 -15.75 19.41
C ASP A 198 6.08 -14.55 20.32
N ASP A 199 4.94 -13.88 20.08
CA ASP A 199 4.58 -12.71 20.86
C ASP A 199 3.06 -12.51 21.03
N PRO A 200 2.56 -12.42 22.29
CA PRO A 200 1.14 -12.21 22.55
C PRO A 200 0.62 -10.85 22.04
N ARG A 201 1.50 -9.88 21.73
CA ARG A 201 1.09 -8.58 21.19
C ARG A 201 0.35 -8.68 19.85
N TRP A 202 0.57 -9.77 19.10
CA TRP A 202 -0.14 -10.04 17.84
C TRP A 202 -1.60 -10.49 18.06
N ALA A 203 -1.95 -10.95 19.26
CA ALA A 203 -3.27 -11.51 19.56
C ALA A 203 -4.43 -10.50 19.43
N GLY A 204 -4.13 -9.20 19.49
CA GLY A 204 -5.12 -8.14 19.28
C GLY A 204 -5.45 -7.83 17.81
N LEU A 205 -4.72 -8.43 16.86
CA LEU A 205 -5.00 -8.31 15.43
C LEU A 205 -5.66 -9.60 14.90
N THR A 206 -6.75 -9.43 14.16
CA THR A 206 -7.30 -10.51 13.34
C THR A 206 -6.48 -10.62 12.06
N LEU A 207 -5.39 -11.40 12.12
CA LEU A 207 -4.52 -11.61 10.98
C LEU A 207 -4.99 -12.79 10.12
N PRO A 208 -5.07 -12.66 8.79
CA PRO A 208 -5.48 -13.73 7.90
C PRO A 208 -4.43 -14.85 7.83
N GLY A 209 -4.88 -16.05 7.45
CA GLY A 209 -4.03 -17.24 7.33
C GLY A 209 -3.93 -18.08 8.61
N GLU A 210 -3.17 -19.17 8.52
CA GLU A 210 -2.96 -20.11 9.62
C GLU A 210 -2.07 -19.48 10.72
N ALA A 211 -2.34 -19.82 11.98
CA ALA A 211 -1.60 -19.24 13.11
C ALA A 211 -0.11 -19.62 13.11
N GLU A 212 0.23 -20.80 12.61
CA GLU A 212 1.60 -21.31 12.52
C GLU A 212 2.38 -20.77 11.30
N ALA A 213 1.71 -20.05 10.39
CA ALA A 213 2.37 -19.47 9.22
C ALA A 213 3.30 -18.32 9.64
N PRO A 214 4.41 -18.08 8.91
CA PRO A 214 5.30 -16.96 9.17
C PRO A 214 4.54 -15.63 9.27
N LEU A 215 4.87 -14.83 10.27
CA LEU A 215 4.23 -13.54 10.56
C LEU A 215 4.23 -12.63 9.32
N PHE A 216 5.32 -12.62 8.54
CA PHE A 216 5.41 -11.94 7.24
C PHE A 216 4.19 -12.22 6.35
N THR A 217 3.82 -13.49 6.17
CA THR A 217 2.73 -13.88 5.25
C THR A 217 1.38 -13.36 5.71
N ARG A 218 1.16 -13.35 7.03
CA ARG A 218 -0.08 -12.91 7.66
C ARG A 218 -0.19 -11.38 7.61
N LEU A 219 0.89 -10.68 7.95
CA LEU A 219 0.99 -9.22 7.89
C LEU A 219 0.87 -8.71 6.45
N ALA A 220 1.50 -9.37 5.48
CA ALA A 220 1.41 -9.01 4.06
C ALA A 220 -0.04 -9.03 3.59
N ARG A 221 -0.79 -10.08 3.90
CA ARG A 221 -2.21 -10.17 3.57
C ARG A 221 -3.05 -9.16 4.35
N ALA A 222 -2.78 -8.94 5.63
CA ALA A 222 -3.50 -7.94 6.43
C ALA A 222 -3.34 -6.52 5.87
N LEU A 223 -2.14 -6.16 5.43
CA LEU A 223 -1.84 -4.85 4.84
C LEU A 223 -2.45 -4.71 3.44
N TRP A 224 -2.29 -5.73 2.59
CA TRP A 224 -2.54 -5.59 1.16
C TRP A 224 -3.91 -6.08 0.70
N ASN A 225 -4.54 -7.05 1.36
CA ASN A 225 -5.82 -7.58 0.90
C ASN A 225 -6.90 -6.50 0.81
N PRO A 226 -7.12 -5.63 1.82
CA PRO A 226 -8.14 -4.59 1.72
C PRO A 226 -7.92 -3.65 0.54
N LEU A 227 -6.66 -3.31 0.22
CA LEU A 227 -6.33 -2.50 -0.95
C LEU A 227 -6.60 -3.28 -2.24
N LEU A 228 -6.08 -4.50 -2.35
CA LEU A 228 -6.18 -5.33 -3.55
C LEU A 228 -7.62 -5.72 -3.90
N ASP A 229 -8.50 -5.83 -2.91
CA ASP A 229 -9.93 -6.11 -3.10
C ASP A 229 -10.67 -4.91 -3.69
N HIS A 230 -10.12 -3.72 -3.52
CA HIS A 230 -10.69 -2.45 -3.95
C HIS A 230 -9.92 -1.78 -5.10
N GLU A 231 -9.02 -2.53 -5.74
CA GLU A 231 -8.16 -2.03 -6.79
C GLU A 231 -8.44 -2.67 -8.15
N THR A 232 -8.40 -1.83 -9.19
CA THR A 232 -8.28 -2.26 -10.58
C THR A 232 -7.02 -1.64 -11.19
N MET A 233 -6.13 -2.49 -11.70
CA MET A 233 -4.93 -2.05 -12.43
C MET A 233 -5.15 -2.17 -13.94
N SER A 234 -4.67 -1.20 -14.72
CA SER A 234 -4.70 -1.19 -16.19
C SER A 234 -3.49 -0.52 -16.80
#